data_AF-A0A951BEH2-F1
#
_entry.id   AF-A0A951BEH2-F1
#
_cell.length_a   1.000
_cell.length_b   1.000
_cell.length_c   1.000
_cell.angle_alpha   90.00
_cell.angle_beta   90.00
_cell.angle_gamma   90.00
#
_symmetry.space_group_name_H-M   'P 1'
#
loop_
_entity.id
_entity.type
_entity.pdbx_description
1 polymer ?
#
loop_
_entity_poly.entity_id
_entity_poly.type
_entity_poly.pdbx_seq_one_letter_code
_entity_poly.pdbx_strand_id
1 'polypeptide(L)' 'QRMGSRLAHLHLADGSGSPRDEHLVPGRGSQPCAEVCRALVDRGFTGTVVLEVSTRRARTRPERRAVLTEALLFARLHL' A
#
# COMPACT_ATOMS: atom_id res chain seq x y z
N GLN A 1 2.56 -9.03 -17.99
CA GLN A 1 1.67 -8.87 -16.80
C GLN A 1 0.23 -9.13 -17.25
N ARG A 2 -0.55 -9.91 -16.48
CA ARG A 2 -1.88 -10.42 -16.89
C ARG A 2 -2.95 -9.32 -17.04
N MET A 3 -2.87 -8.24 -16.25
CA MET A 3 -3.88 -7.16 -16.24
C MET A 3 -3.65 -6.11 -17.35
N GLY A 4 -2.39 -5.78 -17.67
CA GLY A 4 -2.05 -4.84 -18.73
C GLY A 4 -2.74 -3.48 -18.58
N SER A 5 -3.23 -2.94 -19.70
CA SER A 5 -3.97 -1.67 -19.75
C SER A 5 -5.33 -1.68 -19.03
N ARG A 6 -5.82 -2.85 -18.58
CA ARG A 6 -7.09 -2.97 -17.85
C ARG A 6 -6.94 -2.82 -16.33
N LEU A 7 -5.72 -2.62 -15.82
CA LEU A 7 -5.55 -2.31 -14.40
C LEU A 7 -6.10 -0.91 -14.15
N ALA A 8 -7.14 -0.79 -13.32
CA ALA A 8 -7.79 0.48 -13.00
C ALA A 8 -7.53 0.94 -11.56
N HIS A 9 -7.40 -0.02 -10.63
CA HIS A 9 -7.20 0.26 -9.20
C HIS A 9 -6.14 -0.67 -8.63
N LEU A 10 -5.27 -0.12 -7.77
CA LEU A 10 -4.39 -0.87 -6.88
C LEU A 10 -4.84 -0.63 -5.45
N HIS A 11 -5.18 -1.70 -4.74
CA HIS A 11 -5.33 -1.66 -3.29
C HIS A 11 -3.98 -2.00 -2.67
N LEU A 12 -3.40 -1.06 -1.92
CA LEU A 12 -2.06 -1.14 -1.40
C LEU A 12 -2.08 -1.39 0.11
N ALA A 13 -1.55 -2.54 0.48
CA ALA A 13 -1.30 -2.99 1.84
C ALA A 13 -0.07 -3.90 1.85
N ASP A 14 0.49 -4.15 3.03
CA ASP A 14 1.64 -5.03 3.21
C ASP A 14 1.28 -6.20 4.14
N GLY A 15 2.16 -7.19 4.19
CA GLY A 15 1.97 -8.40 4.98
C GLY A 15 3.28 -9.16 5.15
N SER A 16 3.37 -9.98 6.17
CA SER A 16 4.57 -10.77 6.47
C SER A 16 4.62 -12.11 5.73
N GLY A 17 3.64 -12.42 4.88
CA GLY A 17 3.42 -13.74 4.30
C GLY A 17 2.65 -14.71 5.20
N SER A 18 2.08 -14.20 6.30
CA SER A 18 1.14 -14.94 7.15
C SER A 18 -0.12 -15.35 6.36
N PRO A 19 -0.80 -16.46 6.72
CA PRO A 19 -2.10 -16.81 6.13
C PRO A 19 -3.22 -15.85 6.51
N ARG A 20 -2.98 -14.91 7.43
CA ARG A 20 -3.93 -13.85 7.79
C ARG A 20 -3.80 -12.68 6.83
N ASP A 21 -4.93 -12.04 6.59
CA ASP A 21 -4.93 -10.76 5.89
C ASP A 21 -4.62 -9.61 6.87
N GLU A 22 -3.34 -9.28 6.96
CA GLU A 22 -2.80 -8.42 8.02
C GLU A 22 -3.05 -6.93 7.79
N HIS A 23 -3.16 -6.50 6.53
CA HIS A 23 -3.29 -5.09 6.12
C HIS A 23 -2.26 -4.19 6.83
N LEU A 24 -0.98 -4.58 6.80
CA LEU A 24 0.08 -3.78 7.39
C LEU A 24 0.30 -2.50 6.59
N VAL A 25 0.89 -1.49 7.23
CA VAL A 25 1.38 -0.31 6.54
C VAL A 25 2.47 -0.74 5.55
N PRO A 26 2.42 -0.30 4.28
CA PRO A 26 3.51 -0.49 3.32
C PRO A 26 4.89 -0.16 3.88
N GLY A 27 5.83 -1.11 3.80
CA GLY A 27 7.17 -1.01 4.36
C GLY A 27 7.33 -1.59 5.77
N ARG A 28 6.24 -2.06 6.40
CA ARG A 28 6.29 -2.75 7.69
C ARG A 28 6.15 -4.27 7.60
N GLY A 29 5.84 -4.79 6.42
CA GLY A 29 5.81 -6.23 6.13
C GLY A 29 7.02 -6.64 5.30
N SER A 30 6.85 -7.68 4.49
CA SER A 30 7.88 -8.23 3.61
C SER A 30 7.42 -8.31 2.15
N GLN A 31 6.24 -7.78 1.81
CA GLN A 31 5.81 -7.73 0.43
C GLN A 31 6.60 -6.65 -0.33
N PRO A 32 6.84 -6.84 -1.64
CA PRO A 32 7.61 -5.90 -2.45
C PRO A 32 6.75 -4.70 -2.90
N CYS A 33 6.12 -4.00 -1.94
CA CYS A 33 5.20 -2.91 -2.21
C CYS A 33 5.84 -1.78 -3.03
N ALA A 34 7.09 -1.41 -2.72
CA ALA A 34 7.83 -0.36 -3.40
C ALA A 34 8.17 -0.73 -4.85
N GLU A 35 8.55 -1.99 -5.09
CA GLU A 35 8.84 -2.51 -6.43
C GLU A 35 7.58 -2.54 -7.28
N VAL A 36 6.44 -2.95 -6.72
CA VAL A 36 5.16 -2.94 -7.44
C VAL A 36 4.77 -1.52 -7.81
N CYS A 37 4.84 -0.56 -6.88
CA CYS A 37 4.49 0.84 -7.16
C CYS A 37 5.37 1.43 -8.27
N ARG A 38 6.70 1.28 -8.17
CA ARG A 38 7.64 1.74 -9.21
C ARG A 38 7.38 1.07 -10.56
N ALA A 39 7.14 -0.24 -10.56
CA ALA A 39 6.84 -0.97 -11.79
C ALA A 39 5.52 -0.54 -12.43
N LEU A 40 4.56 0.04 -11.69
CA LEU A 40 3.35 0.64 -12.24
C LEU A 40 3.63 2.02 -12.86
N VAL A 41 4.44 2.84 -12.20
CA VAL A 41 4.91 4.13 -12.74
C VAL A 41 5.63 3.92 -14.08
N ASP A 42 6.59 2.99 -14.12
CA ASP A 42 7.37 2.66 -15.32
C ASP A 42 6.49 2.19 -16.50
N ARG A 43 5.28 1.69 -16.21
CA ARG A 43 4.31 1.22 -17.21
C ARG A 43 3.28 2.30 -17.59
N GLY A 44 3.36 3.50 -17.02
CA GLY A 44 2.40 4.57 -17.26
C GLY A 44 1.03 4.30 -16.65
N PHE A 45 0.98 3.65 -15.48
CA PHE A 45 -0.28 3.46 -14.77
C PHE A 45 -0.88 4.81 -14.34
N THR A 46 -2.11 5.06 -14.75
CA THR A 46 -2.87 6.31 -14.47
C THR A 46 -4.13 6.07 -13.64
N GLY A 47 -4.29 4.84 -13.12
CA GLY A 47 -5.41 4.49 -12.27
C GLY A 47 -5.27 4.99 -10.83
N THR A 48 -6.12 4.49 -9.95
CA THR A 48 -6.14 4.92 -8.54
C THR A 48 -5.39 3.95 -7.65
N VAL A 49 -4.59 4.46 -6.72
CA VAL A 49 -4.02 3.68 -5.62
C VAL A 49 -4.78 3.99 -4.33
N VAL A 50 -5.30 2.95 -3.68
CA VAL A 50 -6.09 3.02 -2.45
C VAL A 50 -5.31 2.37 -1.32
N LEU A 51 -5.10 3.07 -0.21
CA LEU A 51 -4.45 2.49 0.97
C LEU A 51 -5.46 1.69 1.79
N GLU A 52 -5.25 0.38 1.88
CA GLU A 52 -6.08 -0.52 2.69
C GLU A 52 -5.28 -0.99 3.90
N VAL A 53 -5.16 -0.14 4.93
CA VAL A 53 -4.31 -0.40 6.09
C VAL A 53 -5.12 -0.55 7.38
N SER A 54 -4.71 -1.50 8.22
CA SER A 54 -5.29 -1.72 9.54
C SER A 54 -4.75 -0.69 10.53
N THR A 55 -5.67 0.08 11.12
CA THR A 55 -5.36 1.00 12.23
C THR A 55 -5.86 0.47 13.57
N ARG A 56 -6.15 -0.84 13.67
CA ARG A 56 -6.75 -1.46 14.87
C ARG A 56 -5.89 -1.32 16.12
N ARG A 57 -4.56 -1.19 15.98
CA ARG A 57 -3.63 -1.00 17.11
C ARG A 57 -3.55 0.45 17.61
N ALA A 58 -4.06 1.42 16.85
CA ALA A 58 -4.11 2.81 17.27
C ALA A 58 -5.25 3.02 18.27
N ARG A 59 -4.88 3.40 19.50
CA ARG A 59 -5.77 3.67 20.64
C ARG A 59 -6.27 5.11 20.63
N THR A 60 -5.54 6.01 19.99
CA THR A 60 -5.89 7.44 19.94
C THR A 60 -6.03 7.96 18.50
N ARG A 61 -6.73 9.09 18.32
CA ARG A 61 -6.84 9.77 17.03
C ARG A 61 -5.47 10.22 16.48
N PRO A 62 -4.55 10.79 17.28
CA PRO A 62 -3.20 11.10 16.82
C PRO A 62 -2.43 9.87 16.33
N GLU A 63 -2.48 8.74 17.05
CA GLU A 63 -1.85 7.49 16.61
C GLU A 63 -2.42 7.01 15.27
N ARG A 64 -3.77 7.03 15.13
CA ARG A 64 -4.43 6.64 13.87
C ARG A 64 -3.97 7.53 12.71
N ARG A 65 -3.90 8.84 12.94
CA ARG A 65 -3.43 9.80 11.95
C ARG A 65 -1.96 9.55 11.58
N ALA A 66 -1.10 9.22 12.54
CA ALA A 66 0.30 8.92 12.27
C ALA A 66 0.44 7.69 11.36
N VAL A 67 -0.30 6.60 11.65
CA VAL A 67 -0.31 5.39 10.81
C VAL A 67 -0.77 5.69 9.38
N LEU A 68 -1.85 6.45 9.21
CA LEU A 68 -2.35 6.83 7.88
C LEU A 68 -1.39 7.77 7.14
N THR A 69 -0.74 8.68 7.87
CA THR A 69 0.26 9.60 7.29
C THR A 69 1.45 8.81 6.77
N GLU A 70 1.95 7.84 7.54
CA GLU A 70 3.05 6.98 7.12
C GLU A 70 2.72 6.18 5.87
N ALA A 71 1.55 5.54 5.82
CA ALA A 71 1.10 4.80 4.65
C ALA A 71 0.99 5.70 3.40
N LEU A 72 0.49 6.93 3.56
CA LEU A 72 0.40 7.92 2.49
C LEU A 72 1.77 8.40 2.01
N LEU A 73 2.70 8.64 2.93
CA LEU A 73 4.06 9.05 2.58
C LEU A 73 4.80 7.93 1.83
N PHE A 74 4.66 6.68 2.26
CA PHE A 74 5.22 5.54 1.54
C PHE A 74 4.69 5.48 0.10
N ALA A 75 3.37 5.55 -0.08
CA ALA A 75 2.78 5.48 -1.42
C ALA A 75 3.28 6.63 -2.31
N ARG A 76 3.33 7.86 -1.80
CA ARG A 76 3.83 9.04 -2.54
C ARG A 76 5.32 9.00 -2.85
N LEU A 77 6.11 8.26 -2.07
CA LEU A 77 7.54 8.12 -2.33
C LEU A 77 7.81 7.19 -3.52
N HIS A 78 6.92 6.22 -3.77
CA HIS A 78 7.14 5.15 -4.74
C HIS A 78 6.23 5.21 -5.98
N LEU A 79 5.31 6.18 -6.04
CA LEU A 79 4.41 6.49 -7.16
C LEU A 79 4.75 7.86 -7.73
#